data_AF-A0A384KB34-F1
#
_entry.id   AF-A0A384KB34-F1
#
_cell.length_a   1.000
_cell.length_b   1.000
_cell.length_c   1.000
_cell.angle_alpha   90.00
_cell.angle_beta   90.00
_cell.angle_gamma   90.00
#
_symmetry.space_group_name_H-M   'P 1'
#
loop_
_entity.id
_entity.type
_entity.pdbx_description
1 polymer ?
#
loop_
_entity_poly.entity_id
_entity_poly.type
_entity_poly.pdbx_seq_one_letter_code
_entity_poly.pdbx_strand_id
1 'polypeptide(L)'
;MEAMQSQTVDVVKRMKEITLVMQTPEQVLVEHGVTPEDIQDLLDELQEHVESIDMANDLHSIGGLVPLLSFLKNSHANIRAKAADVVSTIVQNNPRSQELVMETNALESLLSNFTSDTDIHARTQALGAISSLIRHNKPGVTAFKLANGYAGLRDALASDSVRFQRKALNLLQYLLQEDDSDRSIATGLGFPRVMMHLASSDDAEIREAALRGLLELSREKNDGSSSIDKSDEKLRQLLEERIKGITLMSQEDLETVKEERQLVDLLWSICYNEPSSLREKGLVVLPGEDALPPDVASKLFEPPLRASAANRNATEKKDEPMKLLGP
;
A
#
# COMPACT_ATOMS: atom_id res chain seq x y z
N MET A 1 0.01 -25.10 25.11
CA MET A 1 -1.32 -25.12 24.46
C MET A 1 -2.39 -24.50 25.35
N GLU A 2 -2.47 -24.86 26.65
CA GLU A 2 -3.49 -24.31 27.57
C GLU A 2 -3.39 -22.79 27.81
N ALA A 3 -2.19 -22.22 27.94
CA ALA A 3 -2.02 -20.78 28.16
C ALA A 3 -2.49 -19.93 26.96
N MET A 4 -2.23 -20.39 25.72
CA MET A 4 -2.70 -19.70 24.52
C MET A 4 -4.22 -19.77 24.38
N GLN A 5 -4.83 -20.93 24.67
CA GLN A 5 -6.29 -21.07 24.67
C GLN A 5 -6.96 -20.21 25.74
N SER A 6 -6.39 -20.14 26.95
CA SER A 6 -6.91 -19.28 28.02
C SER A 6 -6.86 -17.80 27.64
N GLN A 7 -5.79 -17.36 26.97
CA GLN A 7 -5.65 -15.98 26.51
C GLN A 7 -6.66 -15.65 25.40
N THR A 8 -6.87 -16.54 24.43
CA THR A 8 -7.88 -16.35 23.38
C THR A 8 -9.30 -16.26 23.93
N VAL A 9 -9.65 -17.09 24.93
CA VAL A 9 -10.97 -17.05 25.58
C VAL A 9 -11.23 -15.70 26.25
N ASP A 10 -10.20 -15.11 26.87
CA ASP A 10 -10.31 -13.81 27.53
C ASP A 10 -10.52 -12.67 26.52
N VAL A 11 -9.79 -12.71 25.39
CA VAL A 11 -9.97 -11.73 24.29
C VAL A 11 -11.38 -11.79 23.71
N VAL A 12 -11.91 -12.99 23.41
CA VAL A 12 -13.28 -13.13 22.87
C VAL A 12 -14.32 -12.64 23.88
N LYS A 13 -14.10 -12.87 25.17
CA LYS A 13 -14.97 -12.34 26.22
C LYS A 13 -14.93 -10.81 26.22
N ARG A 14 -13.74 -10.21 26.16
CA ARG A 14 -13.58 -8.75 26.12
C ARG A 14 -14.22 -8.13 24.88
N MET A 15 -14.05 -8.72 23.70
CA MET A 15 -14.71 -8.27 22.47
C MET A 15 -16.25 -8.34 22.55
N LYS A 16 -16.81 -9.29 23.31
CA LYS A 16 -18.26 -9.34 23.56
C LYS A 16 -18.73 -8.19 24.45
N GLU A 17 -17.96 -7.82 25.47
CA GLU A 17 -18.24 -6.66 26.32
C GLU A 17 -18.21 -5.36 25.49
N ILE A 18 -17.17 -5.19 24.67
CA ILE A 18 -17.04 -4.09 23.71
C ILE A 18 -18.25 -4.05 22.77
N THR A 19 -18.65 -5.20 22.22
CA THR A 19 -19.83 -5.33 21.35
C THR A 19 -21.11 -4.89 22.04
N LEU A 20 -21.30 -5.23 23.32
CA LEU A 20 -22.47 -4.81 24.09
C LEU A 20 -22.51 -3.29 24.28
N VAL A 21 -21.37 -2.65 24.53
CA VAL A 21 -21.27 -1.19 24.61
C VAL A 21 -21.63 -0.56 23.26
N MET A 22 -21.11 -1.08 22.15
CA MET A 22 -21.46 -0.57 20.80
C MET A 22 -22.94 -0.74 20.44
N GLN A 23 -23.61 -1.75 20.99
CA GLN A 23 -25.05 -1.98 20.80
C GLN A 23 -25.93 -1.09 21.69
N THR A 24 -25.35 -0.49 22.73
CA THR A 24 -26.11 0.32 23.68
C THR A 24 -26.48 1.66 23.05
N PRO A 25 -27.75 2.10 23.14
CA PRO A 25 -28.17 3.40 22.60
C PRO A 25 -27.34 4.56 23.18
N GLU A 26 -26.97 5.52 22.33
CA GLU A 26 -26.13 6.67 22.69
C GLU A 26 -26.68 7.45 23.90
N GLN A 27 -28.00 7.60 23.99
CA GLN A 27 -28.66 8.26 25.13
C GLN A 27 -28.36 7.57 26.46
N VAL A 28 -28.38 6.23 26.46
CA VAL A 28 -28.10 5.43 27.65
C VAL A 28 -26.62 5.52 27.99
N LEU A 29 -25.72 5.50 27.00
CA LEU A 29 -24.29 5.69 27.21
C LEU A 29 -24.00 7.05 27.89
N VAL A 30 -24.61 8.12 27.38
CA VAL A 30 -24.47 9.48 27.93
C VAL A 30 -25.04 9.57 29.35
N GLU A 31 -26.18 8.94 29.64
CA GLU A 31 -26.75 8.87 30.99
C GLU A 31 -25.81 8.16 31.99
N HIS A 32 -25.03 7.18 31.52
CA HIS A 32 -24.02 6.49 32.32
C HIS A 32 -22.67 7.22 32.36
N GLY A 33 -22.58 8.42 31.78
CA GLY A 33 -21.38 9.24 31.77
C GLY A 33 -20.31 8.79 30.77
N VAL A 34 -20.65 7.94 29.80
CA VAL A 34 -19.74 7.54 28.72
C VAL A 34 -19.58 8.70 27.75
N THR A 35 -18.33 9.09 27.52
CA THR A 35 -17.94 10.19 26.64
C THR A 35 -17.58 9.69 25.23
N PRO A 36 -17.56 10.56 24.22
CA PRO A 36 -17.05 10.22 22.89
C PRO A 36 -15.58 9.76 22.91
N GLU A 37 -14.78 10.25 23.86
CA GLU A 37 -13.42 9.80 24.12
C GLU A 37 -13.39 8.35 24.62
N ASP A 38 -14.26 7.98 25.56
CA ASP A 38 -14.36 6.58 26.03
C ASP A 38 -14.74 5.61 24.90
N ILE A 39 -15.58 6.05 23.95
CA ILE A 39 -15.93 5.26 22.77
C ILE A 39 -14.72 5.10 21.83
N GLN A 40 -13.90 6.14 21.67
CA GLN A 40 -12.67 6.06 20.88
C GLN A 40 -11.68 5.07 21.52
N ASP A 41 -11.43 5.17 22.82
CA ASP A 41 -10.54 4.27 23.55
C ASP A 41 -11.03 2.80 23.45
N LEU A 42 -12.34 2.59 23.51
CA LEU A 42 -12.94 1.26 23.32
C LEU A 42 -12.76 0.72 21.90
N LEU A 43 -12.80 1.58 20.87
CA LEU A 43 -12.51 1.19 19.50
C LEU A 43 -10.99 0.99 19.26
N ASP A 44 -10.13 1.70 19.99
CA ASP A 44 -8.69 1.45 20.04
C ASP A 44 -8.39 0.07 20.64
N GLU A 45 -9.05 -0.30 21.73
CA GLU A 45 -8.93 -1.64 22.30
C GLU A 45 -9.44 -2.72 21.32
N LEU A 46 -10.58 -2.48 20.67
CA LEU A 46 -11.10 -3.39 19.66
C LEU A 46 -10.12 -3.56 18.49
N GLN A 47 -9.50 -2.46 18.05
CA GLN A 47 -8.50 -2.44 16.99
C GLN A 47 -7.37 -3.42 17.27
N GLU A 48 -6.79 -3.38 18.47
CA GLU A 48 -5.69 -4.28 18.89
C GLU A 48 -6.11 -5.76 18.84
N HIS A 49 -7.34 -6.07 19.25
CA HIS A 49 -7.83 -7.45 19.23
C HIS A 49 -8.03 -7.99 17.82
N VAL A 50 -8.56 -7.16 16.91
CA VAL A 50 -8.90 -7.60 15.55
C VAL A 50 -7.73 -7.58 14.57
N GLU A 51 -6.52 -7.22 15.01
CA GLU A 51 -5.29 -7.43 14.22
C GLU A 51 -5.05 -8.92 13.92
N SER A 52 -5.57 -9.81 14.78
CA SER A 52 -5.66 -11.23 14.48
C SER A 52 -6.82 -11.52 13.52
N ILE A 53 -6.53 -12.18 12.40
CA ILE A 53 -7.53 -12.60 11.40
C ILE A 53 -8.62 -13.46 12.04
N ASP A 54 -8.28 -14.31 13.01
CA ASP A 54 -9.25 -15.15 13.72
C ASP A 54 -10.22 -14.29 14.54
N MET A 55 -9.70 -13.28 15.25
CA MET A 55 -10.52 -12.36 16.04
C MET A 55 -11.36 -11.44 15.16
N ALA A 56 -10.83 -10.97 14.03
CA ALA A 56 -11.59 -10.23 13.04
C ALA A 56 -12.81 -11.03 12.53
N ASN A 57 -12.63 -12.34 12.30
CA ASN A 57 -13.73 -13.23 11.89
C ASN A 57 -14.71 -13.53 13.05
N ASP A 58 -14.20 -13.67 14.27
CA ASP A 58 -15.02 -13.87 15.47
C ASP A 58 -15.87 -12.66 15.81
N LEU A 59 -15.40 -11.43 15.50
CA LEU A 59 -16.16 -10.19 15.70
C LEU A 59 -17.55 -10.25 15.05
N HIS A 60 -17.63 -10.80 13.83
CA HIS A 60 -18.92 -11.02 13.18
C HIS A 60 -19.75 -12.07 13.91
N SER A 61 -19.14 -13.21 14.28
CA SER A 61 -19.80 -14.33 14.96
C SER A 61 -20.39 -13.95 16.32
N ILE A 62 -19.78 -12.99 17.03
CA ILE A 62 -20.29 -12.45 18.30
C ILE A 62 -21.28 -11.28 18.13
N GLY A 63 -21.61 -10.90 16.88
CA GLY A 63 -22.56 -9.84 16.58
C GLY A 63 -22.00 -8.41 16.67
N GLY A 64 -20.67 -8.26 16.67
CA GLY A 64 -19.98 -6.97 16.78
C GLY A 64 -19.81 -6.20 15.46
N LEU A 65 -19.94 -6.88 14.31
CA LEU A 65 -19.75 -6.25 13.00
C LEU A 65 -20.78 -5.13 12.72
N VAL A 66 -22.07 -5.43 12.85
CA VAL A 66 -23.13 -4.45 12.54
C VAL A 66 -23.07 -3.21 13.45
N PRO A 67 -22.88 -3.34 14.78
CA PRO A 67 -22.64 -2.19 15.66
C PRO A 67 -21.42 -1.36 15.25
N LEU A 68 -20.28 -1.99 14.95
CA LEU A 68 -19.09 -1.29 14.46
C LEU A 68 -19.39 -0.47 13.20
N LEU A 69 -20.09 -1.07 12.23
CA LEU A 69 -20.45 -0.40 10.98
C LEU A 69 -21.43 0.77 11.20
N SER A 70 -22.26 0.72 12.24
CA SER A 70 -23.16 1.82 12.58
C SER A 70 -22.41 3.09 13.01
N PHE A 71 -21.23 2.93 13.62
CA PHE A 71 -20.38 4.04 14.05
C PHE A 71 -19.74 4.81 12.88
N LEU A 72 -19.76 4.26 11.66
CA LEU A 72 -19.42 5.03 10.46
C LEU A 72 -20.36 6.23 10.23
N LYS A 73 -21.56 6.23 10.84
CA LYS A 73 -22.55 7.32 10.75
C LYS A 73 -22.64 8.13 12.05
N ASN A 74 -21.68 7.98 12.95
CA ASN A 74 -21.68 8.69 14.23
C ASN A 74 -21.54 10.21 14.03
N SER A 75 -22.10 11.00 14.94
CA SER A 75 -22.02 12.47 14.93
C SER A 75 -20.59 12.99 15.08
N HIS A 76 -19.74 12.27 15.83
CA HIS A 76 -18.35 12.62 16.10
C HIS A 76 -17.41 12.09 15.01
N ALA A 77 -16.64 13.00 14.39
CA ALA A 77 -15.71 12.67 13.33
C ALA A 77 -14.65 11.65 13.75
N ASN A 78 -14.12 11.78 14.98
CA ASN A 78 -13.10 10.85 15.47
C ASN A 78 -13.64 9.42 15.63
N ILE A 79 -14.89 9.26 16.07
CA ILE A 79 -15.54 7.94 16.16
C ILE A 79 -15.72 7.36 14.76
N ARG A 80 -16.16 8.16 13.77
CA ARG A 80 -16.25 7.70 12.36
C ARG A 80 -14.89 7.28 11.82
N ALA A 81 -13.85 8.07 12.10
CA ALA A 81 -12.48 7.79 11.68
C ALA A 81 -11.97 6.48 12.30
N LYS A 82 -12.16 6.31 13.62
CA LYS A 82 -11.71 5.12 14.33
C LYS A 82 -12.49 3.87 13.94
N ALA A 83 -13.81 3.98 13.74
CA ALA A 83 -14.61 2.88 13.22
C ALA A 83 -14.14 2.46 11.81
N ALA A 84 -13.82 3.42 10.93
CA ALA A 84 -13.25 3.12 9.62
C ALA A 84 -11.87 2.47 9.70
N ASP A 85 -11.03 2.85 10.68
CA ASP A 85 -9.73 2.23 10.94
C ASP A 85 -9.89 0.74 11.34
N VAL A 86 -10.79 0.44 12.29
CA VAL A 86 -11.13 -0.95 12.67
C VAL A 86 -11.68 -1.72 11.48
N VAL A 87 -12.56 -1.12 10.69
CA VAL A 87 -13.07 -1.75 9.45
C VAL A 87 -11.94 -2.03 8.46
N SER A 88 -10.98 -1.12 8.31
CA SER A 88 -9.82 -1.34 7.46
C SER A 88 -9.03 -2.57 7.89
N THR A 89 -8.79 -2.74 9.19
CA THR A 89 -8.04 -3.89 9.72
C THR A 89 -8.78 -5.20 9.56
N ILE A 90 -10.08 -5.27 9.89
CA ILE A 90 -10.80 -6.56 9.81
C ILE A 90 -10.89 -7.09 8.38
N VAL A 91 -10.91 -6.22 7.36
CA VAL A 91 -11.03 -6.60 5.95
C VAL A 91 -9.67 -6.71 5.23
N GLN A 92 -8.59 -6.20 5.83
CA GLN A 92 -7.28 -6.20 5.19
C GLN A 92 -6.80 -7.64 4.96
N ASN A 93 -6.64 -8.00 3.68
CA ASN A 93 -6.23 -9.35 3.27
C ASN A 93 -7.10 -10.47 3.87
N ASN A 94 -8.37 -10.19 4.17
CA ASN A 94 -9.31 -11.14 4.76
C ASN A 94 -10.58 -11.26 3.90
N PRO A 95 -10.61 -12.21 2.94
CA PRO A 95 -11.74 -12.37 2.02
C PRO A 95 -13.09 -12.61 2.72
N ARG A 96 -13.10 -13.30 3.86
CA ARG A 96 -14.32 -13.58 4.61
C ARG A 96 -14.91 -12.30 5.18
N SER A 97 -14.11 -11.48 5.85
CA SER A 97 -14.56 -10.18 6.35
C SER A 97 -14.90 -9.21 5.23
N GLN A 98 -14.15 -9.22 4.11
CA GLN A 98 -14.49 -8.43 2.93
C GLN A 98 -15.90 -8.78 2.42
N GLU A 99 -16.22 -10.06 2.25
CA GLU A 99 -17.54 -10.53 1.83
C GLU A 99 -18.64 -10.08 2.80
N LEU A 100 -18.46 -10.35 4.11
CA LEU A 100 -19.42 -9.96 5.14
C LEU A 100 -19.66 -8.44 5.20
N VAL A 101 -18.62 -7.63 5.02
CA VAL A 101 -18.75 -6.16 4.96
C VAL A 101 -19.47 -5.73 3.67
N MET A 102 -19.17 -6.36 2.53
CA MET A 102 -19.83 -6.08 1.24
C MET A 102 -21.32 -6.46 1.22
N GLU A 103 -21.74 -7.44 2.01
CA GLU A 103 -23.16 -7.82 2.19
C GLU A 103 -23.96 -6.78 2.99
N THR A 104 -23.30 -5.79 3.58
CA THR A 104 -23.93 -4.68 4.31
C THR A 104 -23.85 -3.37 3.51
N ASN A 105 -24.55 -2.33 3.97
CA ASN A 105 -24.42 -0.97 3.42
C ASN A 105 -23.17 -0.22 3.91
N ALA A 106 -22.12 -0.94 4.32
CA ALA A 106 -20.87 -0.37 4.82
C ALA A 106 -20.11 0.39 3.73
N LEU A 107 -20.01 -0.16 2.52
CA LEU A 107 -19.28 0.49 1.42
C LEU A 107 -19.89 1.85 1.07
N GLU A 108 -21.22 1.95 1.04
CA GLU A 108 -21.92 3.23 0.84
C GLU A 108 -21.58 4.25 1.94
N SER A 109 -21.57 3.79 3.21
CA SER A 109 -21.24 4.65 4.35
C SER A 109 -19.76 5.11 4.30
N LEU A 110 -18.85 4.21 3.93
CA LEU A 110 -17.43 4.54 3.74
C LEU A 110 -17.24 5.53 2.58
N LEU A 111 -17.93 5.34 1.45
CA LEU A 111 -17.87 6.26 0.31
C LEU A 111 -18.42 7.64 0.66
N SER A 112 -19.52 7.71 1.41
CA SER A 112 -20.06 8.96 1.96
C SER A 112 -19.02 9.67 2.83
N ASN A 113 -18.40 8.96 3.77
CA ASN A 113 -17.37 9.54 4.63
C ASN A 113 -16.13 9.97 3.84
N PHE A 114 -15.71 9.19 2.85
CA PHE A 114 -14.55 9.52 2.00
C PHE A 114 -14.78 10.81 1.18
N THR A 115 -15.97 10.96 0.59
CA THR A 115 -16.26 12.03 -0.36
C THR A 115 -16.81 13.29 0.28
N SER A 116 -17.58 13.17 1.37
CA SER A 116 -18.46 14.23 1.87
C SER A 116 -18.23 14.62 3.32
N ASP A 117 -17.40 13.90 4.08
CA ASP A 117 -17.11 14.26 5.46
C ASP A 117 -16.35 15.59 5.53
N THR A 118 -16.68 16.42 6.52
CA THR A 118 -16.00 17.70 6.76
C THR A 118 -14.62 17.51 7.36
N ASP A 119 -14.40 16.40 8.08
CA ASP A 119 -13.15 16.11 8.75
C ASP A 119 -12.19 15.30 7.87
N ILE A 120 -11.01 15.85 7.61
CA ILE A 120 -10.01 15.24 6.73
C ILE A 120 -9.47 13.91 7.28
N HIS A 121 -9.44 13.74 8.60
CA HIS A 121 -8.96 12.51 9.21
C HIS A 121 -9.97 11.37 9.00
N ALA A 122 -11.27 11.63 9.20
CA ALA A 122 -12.35 10.70 8.88
C ALA A 122 -12.35 10.30 7.39
N ARG A 123 -12.18 11.26 6.48
CA ARG A 123 -12.03 10.97 5.03
C ARG A 123 -10.84 10.05 4.75
N THR A 124 -9.71 10.32 5.41
CA THR A 124 -8.46 9.56 5.24
C THR A 124 -8.62 8.11 5.72
N GLN A 125 -9.29 7.89 6.86
CA GLN A 125 -9.55 6.54 7.36
C GLN A 125 -10.59 5.80 6.52
N ALA A 126 -11.65 6.48 6.08
CA ALA A 126 -12.63 5.90 5.17
C ALA A 126 -11.97 5.42 3.86
N LEU A 127 -11.07 6.21 3.29
CA LEU A 127 -10.30 5.81 2.11
C LEU A 127 -9.39 4.60 2.39
N GLY A 128 -8.79 4.54 3.59
CA GLY A 128 -8.02 3.38 4.04
C GLY A 128 -8.85 2.11 4.06
N ALA A 129 -10.04 2.18 4.69
CA ALA A 129 -10.98 1.08 4.76
C ALA A 129 -11.45 0.61 3.38
N ILE A 130 -11.79 1.55 2.49
CA ILE A 130 -12.15 1.24 1.10
C ILE A 130 -10.99 0.53 0.40
N SER A 131 -9.76 1.04 0.53
CA SER A 131 -8.59 0.42 -0.08
C SER A 131 -8.41 -1.02 0.37
N SER A 132 -8.51 -1.30 1.68
CA SER A 132 -8.42 -2.66 2.23
C SER A 132 -9.58 -3.55 1.79
N LEU A 133 -10.79 -2.99 1.67
CA LEU A 133 -12.00 -3.72 1.32
C LEU A 133 -12.02 -4.18 -0.14
N ILE A 134 -11.51 -3.35 -1.07
CA ILE A 134 -11.58 -3.64 -2.50
C ILE A 134 -10.35 -4.38 -3.04
N ARG A 135 -9.24 -4.41 -2.29
CA ARG A 135 -8.03 -5.14 -2.71
C ARG A 135 -8.30 -6.63 -2.85
N HIS A 136 -7.98 -7.16 -4.02
CA HIS A 136 -8.23 -8.54 -4.44
C HIS A 136 -9.72 -8.95 -4.37
N ASN A 137 -10.63 -7.97 -4.38
CA ASN A 137 -12.08 -8.14 -4.29
C ASN A 137 -12.77 -7.45 -5.48
N LYS A 138 -12.93 -8.20 -6.58
CA LYS A 138 -13.49 -7.69 -7.86
C LYS A 138 -14.90 -7.07 -7.73
N PRO A 139 -15.84 -7.65 -6.97
CA PRO A 139 -17.11 -7.00 -6.67
C PRO A 139 -16.94 -5.64 -5.99
N GLY A 140 -16.04 -5.55 -5.01
CA GLY A 140 -15.70 -4.29 -4.33
C GLY A 140 -15.14 -3.23 -5.27
N VAL A 141 -14.20 -3.61 -6.15
CA VAL A 141 -13.66 -2.71 -7.18
C VAL A 141 -14.77 -2.21 -8.11
N THR A 142 -15.63 -3.09 -8.60
CA THR A 142 -16.76 -2.71 -9.47
C THR A 142 -17.70 -1.73 -8.76
N ALA A 143 -18.06 -2.00 -7.51
CA ALA A 143 -18.93 -1.14 -6.71
C ALA A 143 -18.29 0.25 -6.48
N PHE A 144 -16.99 0.30 -6.19
CA PHE A 144 -16.25 1.55 -6.05
C PHE A 144 -16.27 2.39 -7.35
N LYS A 145 -16.07 1.73 -8.51
CA LYS A 145 -16.15 2.40 -9.82
C LYS A 145 -17.55 2.96 -10.09
N LEU A 146 -18.60 2.16 -9.86
CA LEU A 146 -20.00 2.56 -10.06
C LEU A 146 -20.42 3.72 -9.17
N ALA A 147 -19.86 3.81 -7.96
CA ALA A 147 -20.11 4.92 -7.03
C ALA A 147 -19.24 6.16 -7.31
N ASN A 148 -18.64 6.27 -8.51
CA ASN A 148 -17.80 7.39 -8.92
C ASN A 148 -16.58 7.62 -8.01
N GLY A 149 -16.00 6.53 -7.47
CA GLY A 149 -14.86 6.59 -6.55
C GLY A 149 -13.63 7.31 -7.11
N TYR A 150 -13.43 7.29 -8.43
CA TYR A 150 -12.35 8.04 -9.09
C TYR A 150 -12.47 9.56 -8.95
N ALA A 151 -13.69 10.12 -8.95
CA ALA A 151 -13.85 11.55 -8.71
C ALA A 151 -13.40 11.91 -7.29
N GLY A 152 -13.77 11.09 -6.30
CA GLY A 152 -13.28 11.24 -4.92
C GLY A 152 -11.77 11.12 -4.82
N LEU A 153 -11.13 10.20 -5.56
CA LEU A 153 -9.68 10.07 -5.59
C LEU A 153 -9.03 11.34 -6.15
N ARG A 154 -9.54 11.88 -7.25
CA ARG A 154 -9.03 13.14 -7.82
C ARG A 154 -9.13 14.29 -6.83
N ASP A 155 -10.25 14.40 -6.12
CA ASP A 155 -10.46 15.45 -5.12
C ASP A 155 -9.54 15.26 -3.90
N ALA A 156 -9.26 14.01 -3.50
CA ALA A 156 -8.29 13.70 -2.46
C ALA A 156 -6.86 14.11 -2.85
N LEU A 157 -6.47 13.90 -4.11
CA LEU A 157 -5.17 14.33 -4.64
C LEU A 157 -5.02 15.86 -4.68
N ALA A 158 -6.13 16.58 -4.85
CA ALA A 158 -6.15 18.04 -4.83
C ALA A 158 -6.18 18.66 -3.42
N SER A 159 -6.24 17.84 -2.36
CA SER A 159 -6.22 18.32 -0.98
C SER A 159 -4.80 18.70 -0.53
N ASP A 160 -4.68 19.51 0.51
CA ASP A 160 -3.38 19.87 1.11
C ASP A 160 -2.85 18.79 2.10
N SER A 161 -3.62 17.73 2.33
CA SER A 161 -3.27 16.69 3.29
C SER A 161 -2.38 15.63 2.65
N VAL A 162 -1.09 15.66 2.99
CA VAL A 162 -0.08 14.70 2.50
C VAL A 162 -0.52 13.25 2.73
N ARG A 163 -1.06 12.94 3.93
CA ARG A 163 -1.53 11.59 4.27
C ARG A 163 -2.71 11.16 3.39
N PHE A 164 -3.60 12.09 3.07
CA PHE A 164 -4.77 11.80 2.24
C PHE A 164 -4.37 11.59 0.77
N GLN A 165 -3.52 12.47 0.25
CA GLN A 165 -2.93 12.35 -1.08
C GLN A 165 -2.19 11.02 -1.25
N ARG A 166 -1.39 10.62 -0.26
CA ARG A 166 -0.64 9.35 -0.28
C ARG A 166 -1.54 8.12 -0.34
N LYS A 167 -2.58 8.06 0.50
CA LYS A 167 -3.57 6.96 0.43
C LYS A 167 -4.31 6.95 -0.91
N ALA A 168 -4.64 8.11 -1.47
CA ALA A 168 -5.32 8.21 -2.76
C ALA A 168 -4.42 7.75 -3.91
N LEU A 169 -3.15 8.18 -3.95
CA LEU A 169 -2.16 7.70 -4.94
C LEU A 169 -1.97 6.20 -4.87
N ASN A 170 -1.87 5.64 -3.65
CA ASN A 170 -1.67 4.21 -3.47
C ASN A 170 -2.88 3.37 -3.93
N LEU A 171 -4.11 3.84 -3.66
CA LEU A 171 -5.31 3.17 -4.16
C LEU A 171 -5.43 3.30 -5.69
N LEU A 172 -5.15 4.48 -6.24
CA LEU A 172 -5.17 4.69 -7.68
C LEU A 172 -4.14 3.80 -8.38
N GLN A 173 -2.92 3.71 -7.85
CA GLN A 173 -1.88 2.83 -8.39
C GLN A 173 -2.33 1.37 -8.41
N TYR A 174 -2.97 0.90 -7.33
CA TYR A 174 -3.55 -0.43 -7.29
C TYR A 174 -4.58 -0.64 -8.42
N LEU A 175 -5.52 0.29 -8.59
CA LEU A 175 -6.55 0.18 -9.63
C LEU A 175 -5.95 0.17 -11.04
N LEU A 176 -4.96 1.03 -11.31
CA LEU A 176 -4.26 1.10 -12.60
C LEU A 176 -3.45 -0.17 -12.94
N GLN A 177 -3.06 -0.95 -11.94
CA GLN A 177 -2.33 -2.21 -12.10
C GLN A 177 -3.26 -3.41 -12.32
N GLU A 178 -4.47 -3.36 -11.75
CA GLU A 178 -5.43 -4.47 -11.83
C GLU A 178 -6.16 -4.53 -13.17
N ASP A 179 -6.46 -3.37 -13.78
CA ASP A 179 -7.27 -3.30 -15.00
C ASP A 179 -6.77 -2.22 -15.96
N ASP A 180 -6.31 -2.64 -17.15
CA ASP A 180 -5.82 -1.73 -18.18
C ASP A 180 -6.88 -0.69 -18.59
N SER A 181 -8.18 -1.00 -18.50
CA SER A 181 -9.25 -0.05 -18.82
C SER A 181 -9.30 1.14 -17.87
N ASP A 182 -8.82 0.99 -16.63
CA ASP A 182 -8.75 2.07 -15.65
C ASP A 182 -7.75 3.16 -16.03
N ARG A 183 -6.75 2.84 -16.85
CA ARG A 183 -5.79 3.83 -17.35
C ARG A 183 -6.47 4.86 -18.25
N SER A 184 -7.37 4.41 -19.12
CA SER A 184 -8.16 5.28 -19.99
C SER A 184 -9.13 6.16 -19.19
N ILE A 185 -9.74 5.60 -18.14
CA ILE A 185 -10.65 6.32 -17.24
C ILE A 185 -9.87 7.39 -16.46
N ALA A 186 -8.73 7.02 -15.88
CA ALA A 186 -7.89 7.95 -15.12
C ALA A 186 -7.36 9.08 -16.02
N THR A 187 -6.96 8.76 -17.24
CA THR A 187 -6.64 9.73 -18.27
C THR A 187 -7.80 10.70 -18.51
N GLY A 188 -9.00 10.19 -18.80
CA GLY A 188 -10.18 11.01 -19.12
C GLY A 188 -10.64 11.91 -17.97
N LEU A 189 -10.37 11.49 -16.73
CA LEU A 189 -10.67 12.26 -15.52
C LEU A 189 -9.59 13.29 -15.15
N GLY A 190 -8.50 13.35 -15.91
CA GLY A 190 -7.44 14.35 -15.76
C GLY A 190 -6.38 14.03 -14.69
N PHE A 191 -6.27 12.77 -14.26
CA PHE A 191 -5.24 12.35 -13.30
C PHE A 191 -3.80 12.66 -13.74
N PRO A 192 -3.39 12.54 -15.03
CA PRO A 192 -2.05 12.93 -15.45
C PRO A 192 -1.68 14.36 -15.04
N ARG A 193 -2.61 15.31 -15.17
CA ARG A 193 -2.36 16.72 -14.81
C ARG A 193 -2.16 16.91 -13.31
N VAL A 194 -2.97 16.22 -12.50
CA VAL A 194 -2.85 16.26 -11.04
C VAL A 194 -1.55 15.60 -10.58
N MET A 195 -1.18 14.46 -11.16
CA MET A 195 0.08 13.78 -10.84
C MET A 195 1.31 14.60 -11.25
N MET A 196 1.27 15.31 -12.39
CA MET A 196 2.35 16.24 -12.74
C MET A 196 2.55 17.30 -11.66
N HIS A 197 1.47 17.88 -11.12
CA HIS A 197 1.59 18.83 -10.01
C HIS A 197 2.21 18.17 -8.76
N LEU A 198 1.75 16.96 -8.41
CA LEU A 198 2.26 16.23 -7.24
C LEU A 198 3.70 15.72 -7.40
N ALA A 199 4.16 15.48 -8.63
CA ALA A 199 5.55 15.13 -8.93
C ALA A 199 6.53 16.29 -8.62
N SER A 200 6.01 17.51 -8.45
CA SER A 200 6.77 18.68 -7.97
C SER A 200 6.65 18.94 -6.46
N SER A 201 5.96 18.08 -5.70
CA SER A 201 5.78 18.22 -4.25
C SER A 201 7.12 18.20 -3.48
N ASP A 202 7.21 18.80 -2.30
CA ASP A 202 8.38 18.68 -1.43
C ASP A 202 8.44 17.32 -0.69
N ASP A 203 7.30 16.64 -0.56
CA ASP A 203 7.22 15.31 0.05
C ASP A 203 7.68 14.22 -0.93
N ALA A 204 8.75 13.51 -0.57
CA ALA A 204 9.37 12.50 -1.43
C ALA A 204 8.42 11.34 -1.76
N GLU A 205 7.64 10.86 -0.78
CA GLU A 205 6.70 9.76 -0.98
C GLU A 205 5.60 10.13 -1.98
N ILE A 206 5.07 11.36 -1.89
CA ILE A 206 4.08 11.88 -2.86
C ILE A 206 4.70 12.00 -4.25
N ARG A 207 5.89 12.62 -4.36
CA ARG A 207 6.56 12.77 -5.65
C ARG A 207 6.76 11.43 -6.33
N GLU A 208 7.31 10.46 -5.61
CA GLU A 208 7.57 9.13 -6.14
C GLU A 208 6.28 8.40 -6.53
N ALA A 209 5.25 8.45 -5.69
CA ALA A 209 3.97 7.84 -6.00
C ALA A 209 3.30 8.50 -7.23
N ALA A 210 3.43 9.83 -7.39
CA ALA A 210 2.94 10.54 -8.55
C ALA A 210 3.72 10.18 -9.82
N LEU A 211 5.05 10.10 -9.76
CA LEU A 211 5.91 9.65 -10.86
C LEU A 211 5.60 8.21 -11.28
N ARG A 212 5.37 7.30 -10.32
CA ARG A 212 4.89 5.94 -10.58
C ARG A 212 3.55 5.93 -11.32
N GLY A 213 2.60 6.77 -10.88
CA GLY A 213 1.30 6.90 -11.53
C GLY A 213 1.43 7.40 -12.98
N LEU A 214 2.23 8.45 -13.21
CA LEU A 214 2.51 8.96 -14.56
C LEU A 214 3.16 7.91 -15.46
N LEU A 215 4.11 7.16 -14.91
CA LEU A 215 4.75 6.05 -15.60
C LEU A 215 3.73 4.99 -16.02
N GLU A 216 2.83 4.60 -15.12
CA GLU A 216 1.83 3.58 -15.42
C GLU A 216 0.84 4.04 -16.49
N LEU A 217 0.47 5.32 -16.50
CA LEU A 217 -0.37 5.92 -17.54
C LEU A 217 0.38 6.07 -18.88
N SER A 218 1.70 6.32 -18.84
CA SER A 218 2.53 6.44 -20.05
C SER A 218 2.78 5.11 -20.78
N ARG A 219 2.58 3.98 -20.08
CA ARG A 219 2.76 2.63 -20.63
C ARG A 219 1.61 2.18 -21.54
N GLU A 220 0.58 3.02 -21.74
CA GLU A 220 -0.55 2.70 -22.62
C GLU A 220 -0.06 2.27 -24.03
N LYS A 221 -0.42 1.03 -24.39
CA LYS A 221 -0.11 0.43 -25.68
C LYS A 221 -0.87 1.16 -26.78
N ASN A 222 -0.15 2.00 -27.52
CA ASN A 222 -0.19 2.07 -28.98
C ASN A 222 -1.58 2.15 -29.68
N ASP A 223 -2.60 2.76 -29.05
CA ASP A 223 -3.85 3.08 -29.73
C ASP A 223 -3.94 4.58 -29.99
N GLY A 224 -2.95 5.12 -30.73
CA GLY A 224 -2.96 6.47 -31.35
C GLY A 224 -3.15 7.71 -30.45
N SER A 225 -3.38 7.52 -29.16
CA SER A 225 -3.80 8.50 -28.17
C SER A 225 -2.98 8.27 -26.90
N SER A 226 -1.66 8.46 -26.96
CA SER A 226 -0.89 8.60 -25.72
C SER A 226 -1.39 9.86 -25.01
N SER A 227 -2.03 9.70 -23.85
CA SER A 227 -2.70 10.77 -23.13
C SER A 227 -1.78 11.80 -22.50
N ILE A 228 -0.58 11.35 -22.14
CA ILE A 228 0.59 12.20 -22.05
C ILE A 228 1.07 12.34 -23.49
N ASP A 229 0.72 13.45 -24.11
CA ASP A 229 1.24 13.77 -25.43
C ASP A 229 2.78 13.70 -25.32
N LYS A 230 3.44 12.96 -26.22
CA LYS A 230 4.91 12.91 -26.26
C LYS A 230 5.53 14.30 -26.47
N SER A 231 4.69 15.28 -26.83
CA SER A 231 4.99 16.70 -26.91
C SER A 231 4.56 17.54 -25.70
N ASP A 232 4.19 16.93 -24.55
CA ASP A 232 3.87 17.68 -23.33
C ASP A 232 5.15 18.34 -22.78
N GLU A 233 5.35 19.60 -23.20
CA GLU A 233 6.45 20.46 -22.76
C GLU A 233 6.48 20.61 -21.24
N LYS A 234 5.33 20.52 -20.56
CA LYS A 234 5.27 20.65 -19.09
C LYS A 234 5.85 19.42 -18.41
N LEU A 235 5.54 18.23 -18.90
CA LEU A 235 6.16 17.01 -18.38
C LEU A 235 7.67 17.03 -18.63
N ARG A 236 8.09 17.49 -19.81
CA ARG A 236 9.52 17.59 -20.14
C ARG A 236 10.23 18.52 -19.19
N GLN A 237 9.70 19.73 -19.02
CA GLN A 237 10.26 20.74 -18.11
C GLN A 237 10.33 20.21 -16.68
N LEU A 238 9.26 19.56 -16.21
CA LEU A 238 9.21 18.97 -14.87
C LEU A 238 10.32 17.93 -14.68
N LEU A 239 10.48 17.00 -15.63
CA LEU A 239 11.53 15.99 -15.54
C LEU A 239 12.93 16.61 -15.65
N GLU A 240 13.13 17.61 -16.50
CA GLU A 240 14.41 18.34 -16.57
C GLU A 240 14.74 19.04 -15.24
N GLU A 241 13.75 19.67 -14.58
CA GLU A 241 13.92 20.29 -13.27
C GLU A 241 14.25 19.26 -12.19
N ARG A 242 13.57 18.10 -12.18
CA ARG A 242 13.90 17.00 -11.26
C ARG A 242 15.29 16.42 -11.51
N ILE A 243 15.66 16.18 -12.77
CA ILE A 243 16.99 15.70 -13.15
C ILE A 243 18.08 16.67 -12.67
N LYS A 244 17.87 17.98 -12.86
CA LYS A 244 18.79 19.01 -12.37
C LYS A 244 18.89 18.98 -10.84
N GLY A 245 17.76 18.90 -10.15
CA GLY A 245 17.70 18.78 -8.69
C GLY A 245 18.48 17.57 -8.17
N ILE A 246 18.22 16.38 -8.73
CA ILE A 246 18.92 15.14 -8.39
C ILE A 246 20.42 15.24 -8.68
N THR A 247 20.83 15.84 -9.79
CA THR A 247 22.26 15.97 -10.12
C THR A 247 23.02 16.84 -9.10
N LEU A 248 22.34 17.77 -8.41
CA LEU A 248 22.94 18.65 -7.41
C LEU A 248 22.95 18.05 -5.99
N MET A 249 22.34 16.88 -5.79
CA MET A 249 22.28 16.20 -4.49
C MET A 249 23.64 15.64 -4.06
N SER A 250 23.82 15.49 -2.74
CA SER A 250 24.98 14.81 -2.18
C SER A 250 24.89 13.30 -2.42
N GLN A 251 26.01 12.58 -2.25
CA GLN A 251 26.01 11.12 -2.41
C GLN A 251 25.08 10.42 -1.41
N GLU A 252 25.02 10.91 -0.17
CA GLU A 252 24.13 10.37 0.87
C GLU A 252 22.66 10.55 0.50
N ASP A 253 22.29 11.72 -0.04
CA ASP A 253 20.93 11.99 -0.48
C ASP A 253 20.54 11.14 -1.70
N LEU A 254 21.47 10.90 -2.63
CA LEU A 254 21.21 10.09 -3.84
C LEU A 254 20.83 8.63 -3.52
N GLU A 255 21.36 8.08 -2.42
CA GLU A 255 21.00 6.74 -1.94
C GLU A 255 19.54 6.71 -1.44
N THR A 256 19.05 7.81 -0.86
CA THR A 256 17.66 7.89 -0.37
C THR A 256 16.63 8.03 -1.49
N VAL A 257 17.00 8.62 -2.63
CA VAL A 257 16.09 8.87 -3.76
C VAL A 257 16.23 7.84 -4.90
N LYS A 258 16.66 6.61 -4.57
CA LYS A 258 16.88 5.54 -5.56
C LYS A 258 15.67 5.31 -6.46
N GLU A 259 14.47 5.25 -5.86
CA GLU A 259 13.25 5.01 -6.61
C GLU A 259 12.89 6.21 -7.50
N GLU A 260 12.98 7.45 -6.99
CA GLU A 260 12.79 8.67 -7.79
C GLU A 260 13.72 8.69 -9.02
N ARG A 261 15.01 8.37 -8.85
CA ARG A 261 16.01 8.33 -9.95
C ARG A 261 15.62 7.35 -11.05
N GLN A 262 15.20 6.15 -10.67
CA GLN A 262 14.77 5.11 -11.61
C GLN A 262 13.47 5.48 -12.33
N LEU A 263 12.51 6.07 -11.62
CA LEU A 263 11.22 6.49 -12.19
C LEU A 263 11.39 7.63 -13.18
N VAL A 264 12.18 8.65 -12.85
CA VAL A 264 12.45 9.79 -13.73
C VAL A 264 13.13 9.34 -15.02
N ASP A 265 14.14 8.48 -14.93
CA ASP A 265 14.83 7.96 -16.11
C ASP A 265 13.92 7.10 -16.99
N LEU A 266 13.15 6.21 -16.38
CA LEU A 266 12.25 5.32 -17.12
C LEU A 266 11.12 6.11 -17.80
N LEU A 267 10.54 7.09 -17.10
CA LEU A 267 9.51 7.95 -17.67
C LEU A 267 10.06 8.79 -18.83
N TRP A 268 11.27 9.35 -18.67
CA TRP A 268 11.96 10.07 -19.73
C TRP A 268 12.18 9.19 -20.98
N SER A 269 12.69 7.98 -20.78
CA SER A 269 12.94 7.04 -21.88
C SER A 269 11.66 6.64 -22.61
N ILE A 270 10.54 6.46 -21.90
CA ILE A 270 9.24 6.08 -22.50
C ILE A 270 8.63 7.26 -23.27
N CYS A 271 8.71 8.47 -22.73
CA CYS A 271 8.10 9.64 -23.34
C CYS A 271 8.89 10.16 -24.55
N TYR A 272 10.22 10.20 -24.47
CA TYR A 272 11.07 10.89 -25.45
C TYR A 272 11.96 9.98 -26.32
N ASN A 273 12.00 8.66 -26.03
CA ASN A 273 12.84 7.68 -26.73
C ASN A 273 14.35 8.04 -26.75
N GLU A 274 14.83 8.77 -25.75
CA GLU A 274 16.22 9.15 -25.57
C GLU A 274 16.68 8.84 -24.14
N PRO A 275 17.99 8.61 -23.89
CA PRO A 275 18.47 8.42 -22.52
C PRO A 275 18.33 9.71 -21.72
N SER A 276 18.00 9.60 -20.43
CA SER A 276 17.99 10.76 -19.54
C SER A 276 19.42 11.21 -19.21
N SER A 277 19.60 12.49 -18.85
CA SER A 277 20.91 12.98 -18.39
C SER A 277 21.40 12.27 -17.11
N LEU A 278 20.48 11.72 -16.29
CA LEU A 278 20.87 10.88 -15.15
C LEU A 278 21.57 9.60 -15.61
N ARG A 279 21.06 8.97 -16.68
CA ARG A 279 21.65 7.75 -17.23
C ARG A 279 23.01 8.01 -17.84
N GLU A 280 23.16 9.11 -18.56
CA GLU A 280 24.45 9.53 -19.13
C GLU A 280 25.51 9.81 -18.06
N LYS A 281 25.09 10.34 -16.90
CA LYS A 281 25.97 10.63 -15.77
C LYS A 281 26.21 9.44 -14.82
N GLY A 282 25.61 8.28 -15.10
CA GLY A 282 25.71 7.10 -14.22
C GLY A 282 24.99 7.27 -12.86
N LEU A 283 24.01 8.16 -12.78
CA LEU A 283 23.27 8.48 -11.56
C LEU A 283 21.96 7.69 -11.44
N VAL A 284 21.60 6.82 -12.38
CA VAL A 284 20.34 6.01 -12.30
C VAL A 284 20.50 4.82 -11.37
N VAL A 285 21.66 4.17 -11.38
CA VAL A 285 22.03 3.09 -10.47
C VAL A 285 23.43 3.40 -9.95
N LEU A 286 23.55 3.62 -8.65
CA LEU A 286 24.83 3.94 -8.03
C LEU A 286 25.69 2.68 -7.89
N PRO A 287 27.03 2.79 -7.89
CA PRO A 287 27.92 1.65 -7.69
C PRO A 287 27.62 0.94 -6.36
N GLY A 288 27.24 -0.34 -6.42
CA GLY A 288 26.92 -1.16 -5.24
C GLY A 288 25.42 -1.36 -4.97
N GLU A 289 24.52 -0.62 -5.63
CA GLU A 289 23.06 -0.77 -5.44
C GLU A 289 22.49 -2.07 -6.01
N ASP A 290 23.17 -2.67 -6.99
CA ASP A 290 22.85 -3.98 -7.57
C ASP A 290 23.78 -5.09 -7.06
N ALA A 291 24.67 -4.78 -6.10
CA ALA A 291 25.50 -5.81 -5.49
C ALA A 291 24.61 -6.70 -4.62
N LEU A 292 24.55 -7.99 -4.97
CA LEU A 292 23.92 -8.99 -4.10
C LEU A 292 24.51 -8.86 -2.69
N PRO A 293 23.68 -8.89 -1.63
CA PRO A 293 24.17 -8.91 -0.27
C PRO A 293 25.25 -10.00 -0.16
N PRO A 294 26.39 -9.72 0.52
CA PRO A 294 27.40 -10.75 0.70
C PRO A 294 26.73 -11.97 1.31
N ASP A 295 26.93 -13.14 0.69
CA ASP A 295 26.33 -14.38 1.16
C ASP A 295 26.98 -14.80 2.49
N VAL A 296 26.45 -14.23 3.57
CA VAL A 296 26.89 -14.50 4.95
C VAL A 296 26.34 -15.84 5.42
N ALA A 297 25.17 -16.24 4.91
CA ALA A 297 24.49 -17.48 5.28
C ALA A 297 25.27 -18.72 4.82
N SER A 298 25.77 -18.75 3.58
CA SER A 298 26.61 -19.85 3.10
C SER A 298 27.96 -19.94 3.80
N LYS A 299 28.47 -18.82 4.35
CA LYS A 299 29.72 -18.79 5.13
C LYS A 299 29.55 -19.28 6.56
N LEU A 300 28.37 -19.10 7.16
CA LEU A 300 28.06 -19.49 8.53
C LEU A 300 27.40 -20.87 8.63
N PHE A 301 26.64 -21.25 7.60
CA PHE A 301 25.84 -22.47 7.57
C PHE A 301 26.14 -23.24 6.28
N GLU A 302 27.36 -23.78 6.18
CA GLU A 302 27.60 -24.84 5.20
C GLU A 302 26.81 -26.10 5.63
N PRO A 303 25.90 -26.63 4.79
CA PRO A 303 25.25 -27.90 5.09
C PRO A 303 26.31 -29.01 5.12
N PRO A 304 26.24 -29.99 6.05
CA PRO A 304 27.23 -31.07 6.17
C PRO A 304 27.43 -31.90 4.89
N LEU A 305 26.49 -31.84 3.95
CA LEU A 305 26.59 -32.48 2.64
C LEU A 305 27.62 -31.83 1.70
N ARG A 306 27.93 -30.53 1.83
CA ARG A 306 28.97 -29.85 1.02
C ARG A 306 30.38 -30.06 1.58
N ALA A 307 30.53 -30.08 2.91
CA ALA A 307 31.82 -30.36 3.55
C ALA A 307 32.37 -31.76 3.20
N SER A 308 31.49 -32.74 2.99
CA SER A 308 31.88 -34.11 2.60
C SER A 308 32.35 -34.23 1.14
N ALA A 309 31.90 -33.34 0.26
CA ALA A 309 32.33 -33.33 -1.15
C ALA A 309 33.73 -32.73 -1.32
N ALA A 310 34.08 -31.70 -0.53
CA ALA A 310 35.42 -31.10 -0.56
C ALA A 310 36.51 -32.06 -0.05
N ASN A 311 36.18 -32.96 0.88
CA ASN A 311 37.15 -33.87 1.49
C ASN A 311 37.39 -35.16 0.68
N ARG A 312 36.59 -35.46 -0.35
CA ARG A 312 36.83 -36.61 -1.25
C ARG A 312 37.96 -36.36 -2.25
N ASN A 313 38.26 -35.09 -2.57
CA ASN A 313 39.33 -34.74 -3.51
C ASN A 313 40.74 -34.70 -2.87
N ALA A 314 40.87 -34.99 -1.57
CA ALA A 314 42.16 -34.99 -0.87
C ALA A 314 42.82 -36.39 -0.77
N THR A 315 42.13 -37.47 -1.16
CA THR A 315 42.61 -38.86 -1.02
C THR A 315 43.03 -39.55 -2.31
N GLU A 316 43.03 -38.89 -3.47
CA GLU A 316 43.63 -39.44 -4.70
C GLU A 316 45.05 -38.91 -4.91
N LYS A 317 45.97 -39.27 -4.01
CA LYS A 317 47.41 -39.20 -4.27
C LYS A 317 47.87 -40.53 -4.87
N LYS A 318 48.01 -40.51 -6.21
CA LYS A 318 48.91 -41.31 -7.07
C LYS A 318 49.57 -42.55 -6.42
N ASP A 319 49.06 -43.73 -6.75
CA ASP A 319 49.90 -44.93 -6.85
C ASP A 319 50.66 -44.88 -8.18
N GLU A 320 52.00 -44.86 -8.11
CA GLU A 320 52.89 -45.04 -9.25
C GLU A 320 52.90 -46.52 -9.69
N PRO A 321 52.80 -46.84 -10.99
CA PRO A 321 53.09 -48.18 -11.47
C PRO A 321 54.59 -48.36 -11.77
N MET A 322 55.12 -49.47 -11.24
CA MET A 322 56.49 -49.95 -11.36
C MET A 322 56.95 -50.14 -12.81
N LYS A 323 58.21 -49.75 -13.06
CA LYS A 323 58.98 -50.05 -14.28
C LYS A 323 59.33 -51.55 -14.35
N LEU A 324 59.09 -52.18 -15.50
CA LEU A 324 59.70 -53.46 -15.89
C LEU A 324 60.24 -53.35 -17.33
N LEU A 325 61.48 -53.84 -17.50
CA LEU A 325 62.38 -53.81 -18.67
C LEU A 325 61.71 -54.41 -19.93
N GLY A 326 61.90 -53.85 -21.15
CA GLY A 326 62.98 -54.20 -22.10
C GLY A 326 62.54 -55.36 -23.04
N PRO A 327 63.13 -55.58 -24.24
CA PRO A 327 64.33 -54.99 -24.84
C PRO A 327 64.10 -53.90 -25.90
#